data_AF-A0A238WVA4-F1
#
_entry.id   AF-A0A238WVA4-F1
#
_cell.length_a   1.000
_cell.length_b   1.000
_cell.length_c   1.000
_cell.angle_alpha   90.00
_cell.angle_beta   90.00
_cell.angle_gamma   90.00
#
_symmetry.space_group_name_H-M   'P 1'
#
loop_
_entity.id
_entity.type
_entity.pdbx_description
1 polymer ?
#
loop_
_entity_poly.entity_id
_entity_poly.type
_entity_poly.pdbx_seq_one_letter_code
_entity_poly.pdbx_strand_id
1 'polypeptide(L)'
;MKTIFKIIEIINIAALMFVLFGGYGLPFTGGLQVLAAILFVLIFPKNKLIYIYFALVILFFSFWDGGFGWLFVIPIYLIFFLTIIIYHQKAKLSTS
;
A
#
# COMPACT_ATOMS: atom_id res chain seq x y z
N MET A 1 -11.85 -15.26 1.68
CA MET A 1 -11.73 -13.82 2.01
C MET A 1 -10.77 -13.53 3.16
N LYS A 2 -10.88 -14.17 4.33
CA LYS A 2 -9.97 -13.93 5.47
C LYS A 2 -8.48 -14.11 5.12
N THR A 3 -8.14 -15.17 4.39
CA THR A 3 -6.77 -15.47 3.93
C THR A 3 -6.21 -14.37 3.02
N ILE A 4 -7.03 -13.86 2.10
CA ILE A 4 -6.65 -12.82 1.14
C ILE A 4 -6.31 -11.52 1.87
N PHE A 5 -7.17 -11.07 2.78
CA PHE A 5 -6.87 -9.88 3.57
C PHE A 5 -5.58 -10.04 4.37
N LYS A 6 -5.37 -11.22 4.96
CA LYS A 6 -4.14 -11.52 5.69
C LYS A 6 -2.90 -11.44 4.79
N ILE A 7 -2.98 -11.92 3.55
CA ILE A 7 -1.90 -11.80 2.56
C ILE A 7 -1.60 -10.32 2.26
N ILE A 8 -2.62 -9.51 1.99
CA ILE A 8 -2.44 -8.08 1.69
C ILE A 8 -1.85 -7.34 2.91
N GLU A 9 -2.30 -7.68 4.13
CA GLU A 9 -1.74 -7.12 5.37
C GLU A 9 -0.27 -7.50 5.56
N ILE A 10 0.09 -8.77 5.30
CA ILE A 10 1.49 -9.23 5.36
C ILE A 10 2.35 -8.46 4.35
N ILE A 11 1.87 -8.27 3.11
CA ILE A 11 2.58 -7.48 2.09
C ILE A 11 2.77 -6.03 2.57
N ASN A 12 1.74 -5.44 3.17
CA ASN A 12 1.80 -4.06 3.66
C ASN A 12 2.76 -3.90 4.85
N ILE A 13 2.80 -4.87 5.76
CA ILE A 13 3.78 -4.91 6.85
C ILE A 13 5.20 -5.11 6.31
N ALA A 14 5.38 -5.99 5.32
CA ALA A 14 6.68 -6.16 4.67
C ALA A 14 7.14 -4.86 4.02
N ALA A 15 6.25 -4.12 3.34
CA ALA A 15 6.56 -2.82 2.75
C ALA A 15 7.04 -1.80 3.79
N LEU A 16 6.48 -1.83 5.01
CA LEU A 16 6.93 -1.01 6.14
C LEU A 16 8.34 -1.38 6.57
N MET A 17 8.63 -2.68 6.71
CA MET A 17 9.97 -3.16 7.05
C MET A 17 11.01 -2.72 6.00
N PHE A 18 10.66 -2.78 4.71
CA PHE A 18 11.56 -2.32 3.65
C PHE A 18 11.85 -0.82 3.75
N VAL A 19 10.86 0.00 4.08
CA VAL A 19 11.06 1.46 4.25
C VAL A 19 12.09 1.78 5.33
N LEU A 20 12.22 0.95 6.37
CA LEU A 20 13.19 1.15 7.45
C LEU A 20 14.65 0.97 6.98
N PHE A 21 14.89 0.33 5.83
CA PHE A 21 16.22 0.27 5.20
C PHE A 21 16.56 1.52 4.39
N GLY A 22 15.72 2.56 4.45
CA GLY A 22 15.95 3.84 3.82
C GLY A 22 15.91 3.79 2.29
N GLY A 23 16.81 4.52 1.63
CA GLY A 23 16.80 4.67 0.17
C GLY A 23 16.85 3.34 -0.60
N TYR A 24 17.60 2.37 -0.10
CA TYR A 24 17.71 1.03 -0.71
C TYR A 24 16.42 0.21 -0.59
N GLY A 25 15.60 0.48 0.42
CA GLY A 25 14.35 -0.22 0.67
C GLY A 25 13.18 0.32 -0.13
N LEU A 26 13.24 1.57 -0.59
CA LEU A 26 12.15 2.24 -1.29
C LEU A 26 11.66 1.52 -2.56
N PRO A 27 12.54 1.00 -3.45
CA PRO A 27 12.07 0.24 -4.61
C PRO A 27 11.25 -1.00 -4.22
N PHE A 28 11.69 -1.69 -3.16
CA PHE A 28 10.97 -2.87 -2.63
C PHE A 28 9.65 -2.46 -1.97
N THR A 29 9.63 -1.38 -1.18
CA THR A 29 8.40 -0.82 -0.64
C THR A 29 7.42 -0.48 -1.75
N GLY A 30 7.84 0.23 -2.79
CA GLY A 30 6.99 0.61 -3.91
C GLY A 30 6.43 -0.60 -4.65
N GLY A 31 7.28 -1.58 -4.97
CA GLY A 31 6.85 -2.82 -5.58
C GLY A 31 5.80 -3.56 -4.75
N LEU A 32 5.99 -3.64 -3.43
CA LEU A 32 5.02 -4.27 -2.53
C LEU A 32 3.72 -3.46 -2.39
N GLN A 33 3.80 -2.12 -2.38
CA GLN A 33 2.63 -1.24 -2.36
C GLN A 33 1.78 -1.38 -3.62
N VAL A 34 2.42 -1.42 -4.79
CA VAL A 34 1.78 -1.66 -6.09
C VAL A 34 1.16 -3.05 -6.12
N LEU A 35 1.89 -4.09 -5.70
CA LEU A 35 1.39 -5.45 -5.64
C LEU A 35 0.15 -5.57 -4.74
N ALA A 36 0.20 -4.97 -3.55
CA ALA A 36 -0.92 -4.96 -2.62
C ALA A 36 -2.15 -4.25 -3.21
N ALA A 37 -1.93 -3.12 -3.90
CA ALA A 37 -3.01 -2.41 -4.57
C ALA A 37 -3.66 -3.23 -5.68
N ILE A 38 -2.85 -3.86 -6.54
CA ILE A 38 -3.35 -4.70 -7.65
C ILE A 38 -4.18 -5.85 -7.10
N LEU A 39 -3.66 -6.58 -6.11
CA LEU A 39 -4.41 -7.66 -5.45
C LEU A 39 -5.73 -7.14 -4.87
N PHE A 40 -5.71 -6.00 -4.20
CA PHE A 40 -6.91 -5.42 -3.61
C PHE A 40 -7.92 -4.98 -4.68
N VAL A 41 -7.49 -4.37 -5.78
CA VAL A 41 -8.36 -3.98 -6.91
C VAL A 41 -9.01 -5.19 -7.56
N LEU A 42 -8.26 -6.27 -7.81
CA LEU A 42 -8.79 -7.49 -8.43
C LEU A 42 -9.93 -8.10 -7.60
N ILE A 43 -9.87 -7.93 -6.28
CA ILE A 43 -10.82 -8.54 -5.34
C ILE A 43 -11.97 -7.59 -5.02
N PHE A 44 -11.69 -6.28 -4.96
CA PHE A 44 -12.67 -5.23 -4.64
C PHE A 44 -12.64 -4.10 -5.69
N PRO A 45 -13.01 -4.37 -6.95
CA PRO A 45 -12.90 -3.40 -8.05
C PRO A 45 -13.84 -2.19 -7.90
N LYS A 46 -14.82 -2.25 -6.99
CA LYS A 46 -15.74 -1.14 -6.72
C LYS A 46 -15.24 -0.18 -5.63
N ASN A 47 -14.12 -0.48 -4.96
CA ASN A 47 -13.60 0.36 -3.89
C ASN A 47 -12.82 1.55 -4.47
N LYS A 48 -13.38 2.76 -4.38
CA LYS A 48 -12.73 3.97 -4.95
C LYS A 48 -11.42 4.36 -4.25
N LEU A 49 -11.29 4.05 -2.96
CA LEU A 49 -10.11 4.44 -2.17
C LEU A 49 -8.85 3.72 -2.64
N ILE A 50 -8.96 2.46 -3.10
CA ILE A 50 -7.78 1.74 -3.58
C ILE A 50 -7.21 2.34 -4.87
N TYR A 51 -8.06 2.89 -5.75
CA TYR A 51 -7.60 3.58 -6.95
C TYR A 51 -6.88 4.89 -6.62
N ILE A 52 -7.37 5.63 -5.62
CA ILE A 52 -6.71 6.83 -5.10
C ILE A 52 -5.34 6.45 -4.53
N TYR A 53 -5.29 5.41 -3.68
CA TYR A 53 -4.05 4.88 -3.14
C TYR A 53 -3.06 4.50 -4.25
N PHE A 54 -3.51 3.74 -5.25
CA PHE A 54 -2.67 3.29 -6.35
C PHE A 54 -2.10 4.45 -7.17
N ALA A 55 -2.93 5.46 -7.47
CA ALA A 55 -2.48 6.67 -8.17
C ALA A 55 -1.42 7.43 -7.37
N LEU A 56 -1.59 7.57 -6.05
CA LEU A 56 -0.61 8.24 -5.19
C LEU A 56 0.72 7.47 -5.12
N VAL A 57 0.69 6.14 -5.07
CA VAL A 57 1.90 5.29 -5.12
C VAL A 57 2.64 5.51 -6.44
N ILE A 58 1.95 5.41 -7.58
CA ILE A 58 2.56 5.61 -8.90
C ILE A 58 3.13 7.03 -9.02
N LEU A 59 2.36 8.03 -8.60
CA LEU A 59 2.78 9.42 -8.65
C LEU A 59 4.07 9.63 -7.86
N PHE A 60 4.11 9.16 -6.61
CA PHE A 60 5.30 9.26 -5.78
C PHE A 60 6.53 8.62 -6.44
N PHE A 61 6.42 7.37 -6.89
CA PHE A 61 7.56 6.65 -7.49
C PHE A 61 7.96 7.19 -8.87
N SER A 62 7.08 7.93 -9.56
CA SER A 62 7.40 8.59 -10.82
C SER A 62 8.24 9.86 -10.64
N PHE A 63 8.13 10.51 -9.47
CA PHE A 63 8.89 11.72 -9.13
C PHE A 63 10.08 11.46 -8.20
N TRP A 64 10.18 10.25 -7.64
CA TRP A 64 11.28 9.88 -6.78
C TRP A 64 12.58 9.72 -7.58
N ASP A 65 13.64 10.39 -7.13
CA ASP A 65 14.94 10.49 -7.80
C ASP A 65 15.96 9.44 -7.32
N GLY A 66 15.53 8.47 -6.51
CA GLY A 66 16.42 7.48 -5.89
C GLY A 66 17.02 7.94 -4.55
N GLY A 67 16.80 9.20 -4.16
CA GLY A 67 17.37 9.78 -2.94
C GLY A 67 16.68 9.33 -1.65
N PHE A 68 17.41 9.41 -0.54
CA PHE A 68 16.85 9.27 0.80
C PHE A 68 16.71 10.65 1.45
N GLY A 69 15.50 11.22 1.36
CA GLY A 69 15.16 12.52 1.93
C GLY A 69 13.77 12.50 2.56
N TRP A 70 13.30 13.65 3.06
CA TRP A 70 12.00 13.79 3.77
C TRP A 70 10.79 13.17 3.05
N LEU A 71 10.88 13.00 1.74
CA LEU A 71 9.94 12.25 0.90
C LEU A 71 9.67 10.80 1.38
N PHE A 72 10.56 10.19 2.19
CA PHE A 72 10.33 8.86 2.78
C PHE A 72 9.07 8.78 3.66
N VAL A 73 8.63 9.92 4.17
CA VAL A 73 7.41 10.03 4.97
C VAL A 73 6.17 9.69 4.14
N ILE A 74 6.20 9.92 2.83
CA ILE A 74 5.07 9.65 1.93
C ILE A 74 4.78 8.14 1.82
N PRO A 75 5.73 7.25 1.50
CA PRO A 75 5.54 5.80 1.54
C PRO A 75 4.99 5.30 2.88
N ILE A 76 5.45 5.87 4.00
CA ILE A 76 4.93 5.52 5.34
C ILE A 76 3.45 5.87 5.44
N TYR A 77 3.06 7.10 5.09
CA TYR A 77 1.65 7.50 5.07
C TYR A 77 0.81 6.62 4.16
N LEU A 78 1.35 6.23 2.99
CA LEU A 78 0.68 5.34 2.06
C LEU A 78 0.43 3.95 2.67
N ILE A 79 1.39 3.38 3.41
CA ILE A 79 1.21 2.10 4.13
C ILE A 79 0.06 2.20 5.14
N PHE A 80 -0.01 3.29 5.91
CA PHE A 80 -1.11 3.52 6.85
C PHE A 80 -2.44 3.71 6.12
N PHE A 81 -2.44 4.45 5.01
CA PHE A 81 -3.63 4.66 4.20
C PHE A 81 -4.17 3.33 3.64
N LEU A 82 -3.31 2.45 3.14
CA LEU A 82 -3.71 1.10 2.71
C LEU A 82 -4.29 0.28 3.87
N THR A 83 -3.70 0.38 5.06
CA THR A 83 -4.22 -0.29 6.27
C THR A 83 -5.65 0.16 6.58
N ILE A 84 -5.93 1.46 6.50
CA ILE A 84 -7.26 2.04 6.69
C ILE A 84 -8.23 1.50 5.63
N ILE A 85 -7.83 1.46 4.35
CA ILE A 85 -8.66 0.93 3.26
C ILE A 85 -9.04 -0.53 3.54
N ILE A 86 -8.07 -1.36 3.96
CA ILE A 86 -8.30 -2.76 4.33
C ILE A 86 -9.28 -2.87 5.49
N TYR A 87 -9.09 -2.07 6.55
CA TYR A 87 -9.96 -2.06 7.72
C TYR A 87 -11.41 -1.69 7.36
N HIS A 88 -11.61 -0.59 6.62
CA HIS A 88 -12.95 -0.16 6.20
C HIS A 88 -13.65 -1.20 5.31
N GLN A 89 -12.90 -1.85 4.41
CA GLN A 89 -13.45 -2.90 3.56
C GLN A 89 -13.85 -4.15 4.37
N LYS A 90 -13.05 -4.55 5.36
CA LYS A 90 -13.40 -5.65 6.29
C LYS A 90 -14.66 -5.32 7.08
N ALA A 91 -14.76 -4.12 7.64
CA ALA A 91 -15.92 -3.68 8.41
C ALA A 91 -17.20 -3.73 7.57
N LYS A 92 -17.14 -3.21 6.33
CA LYS A 92 -18.27 -3.24 5.39
C LYS A 92 -18.77 -4.66 5.09
N LEU A 93 -17.86 -5.63 4.99
CA LEU A 93 -18.20 -7.03 4.73
C LEU A 93 -18.73 -7.76 5.97
N SER A 94 -18.41 -7.30 7.18
CA SER A 94 -18.97 -7.88 8.41
C SER A 94 -20.40 -7.42 8.71
N THR A 95 -20.81 -6.31 8.13
CA THR A 95 -22.17 -5.74 8.28
C THR A 95 -23.14 -6.12 7.16
N SER A 96 -22.67 -6.84 6.14
CA SER A 96 -23.48 -7.32 5.00
C SER A 96 -23.76 -8.81 5.13
#